data_AF-A0A7V0ITV9-F1
#
_entry.id   AF-A0A7V0ITV9-F1
#
_cell.length_a   1.000
_cell.length_b   1.000
_cell.length_c   1.000
_cell.angle_alpha   90.00
_cell.angle_beta   90.00
_cell.angle_gamma   90.00
#
_symmetry.space_group_name_H-M   'P 1'
#
loop_
_entity.id
_entity.type
_entity.pdbx_description
1 polymer ?
#
loop_
_entity_poly.entity_id
_entity_poly.type
_entity_poly.pdbx_seq_one_letter_code
_entity_poly.pdbx_strand_id
1 'polypeptide(L)'
;MLGGSVRDMTGGFRAWRASALAAIDPSTCHASGYAFQVEMAWRSARSGLVISEVPIVFRDRTIGESKMDNKIVLEAMKLITSWGLRRMARRLPSVS
;
A
#
# COMPACT_ATOMS: atom_id res chain seq x y z
N MET A 1 -3.48 -7.56 10.34
CA MET A 1 -3.21 -7.56 8.88
C MET A 1 -4.38 -6.94 8.14
N LEU A 2 -4.12 -6.07 7.16
CA LEU A 2 -5.13 -5.39 6.33
C LEU A 2 -5.79 -6.45 5.44
N GLY A 3 -7.04 -6.82 5.74
CA GLY A 3 -7.75 -7.92 5.09
C GLY A 3 -7.86 -7.78 3.57
N GLY A 4 -7.00 -8.50 2.86
CA GLY A 4 -6.95 -8.66 1.42
C GLY A 4 -5.89 -9.71 1.10
N SER A 5 -6.05 -10.45 0.01
CA SER A 5 -5.20 -11.58 -0.42
C SER A 5 -3.78 -11.18 -0.87
N VAL A 6 -3.31 -9.98 -0.50
CA VAL A 6 -1.99 -9.44 -0.88
C VAL A 6 -1.02 -9.73 0.26
N ARG A 7 0.02 -10.54 0.01
CA ARG A 7 1.06 -10.84 1.00
C ARG A 7 2.06 -9.70 1.13
N ASP A 8 2.40 -9.03 0.02
CA ASP A 8 3.33 -7.91 0.02
C ASP A 8 2.70 -6.59 -0.48
N MET A 9 2.20 -5.80 0.48
CA MET A 9 1.69 -4.45 0.22
C MET A 9 2.80 -3.41 0.00
N THR A 10 4.06 -3.78 0.23
CA THR A 10 5.21 -2.88 0.25
C THR A 10 6.13 -3.01 -0.96
N GLY A 11 5.91 -4.04 -1.79
CA GLY A 11 6.67 -4.27 -3.02
C GLY A 11 6.59 -3.11 -4.01
N GLY A 12 7.75 -2.57 -4.39
CA GLY A 12 7.85 -1.46 -5.34
C GLY A 12 7.79 -1.84 -6.82
N PHE A 13 7.74 -3.13 -7.13
CA PHE A 13 7.68 -3.63 -8.50
C PHE A 13 6.33 -4.28 -8.77
N ARG A 14 5.48 -3.60 -9.56
CA ARG A 14 4.14 -4.08 -9.93
C ARG A 14 3.82 -3.73 -11.36
N ALA A 15 3.22 -4.69 -12.07
CA ALA A 15 2.63 -4.48 -13.38
C ALA A 15 1.12 -4.23 -13.23
N TRP A 16 0.59 -3.32 -14.05
CA TRP A 16 -0.82 -2.93 -13.99
C TRP A 16 -1.47 -3.07 -15.35
N ARG A 17 -2.72 -3.55 -15.37
CA ARG A 17 -3.61 -3.33 -16.51
C ARG A 17 -4.06 -1.87 -16.49
N ALA A 18 -4.15 -1.24 -17.67
CA ALA A 18 -4.63 0.15 -17.77
C ALA A 18 -6.02 0.33 -17.15
N SER A 19 -6.94 -0.61 -17.38
CA SER A 19 -8.28 -0.61 -16.78
C SER A 19 -8.26 -0.72 -15.25
N ALA A 20 -7.30 -1.48 -14.69
CA ALA A 20 -7.14 -1.60 -13.24
C ALA A 20 -6.66 -0.29 -12.61
N LEU A 21 -5.71 0.40 -13.26
CA LEU A 21 -5.28 1.74 -12.82
C LEU A 21 -6.42 2.76 -12.88
N ALA A 22 -7.18 2.76 -13.98
CA ALA A 22 -8.34 3.64 -14.12
C ALA A 22 -9.38 3.40 -13.00
N ALA A 23 -9.61 2.14 -12.62
CA ALA A 23 -10.58 1.78 -11.59
C ALA A 23 -10.20 2.24 -10.16
N ILE A 24 -8.91 2.44 -9.87
CA ILE A 24 -8.44 2.91 -8.54
C ILE A 24 -8.09 4.40 -8.50
N ASP A 25 -8.17 5.07 -9.65
CA ASP A 25 -7.88 6.48 -9.89
C ASP A 25 -6.64 6.98 -9.10
N PRO A 26 -5.42 6.73 -9.61
CA PRO A 26 -4.19 7.10 -8.92
C PRO A 26 -4.04 8.61 -8.69
N SER A 27 -4.79 9.46 -9.41
CA SER A 27 -4.75 10.91 -9.22
C SER A 27 -5.28 11.34 -7.85
N THR A 28 -6.13 10.51 -7.23
CA THR A 28 -6.70 10.77 -5.90
C THR A 28 -5.84 10.18 -4.77
N CYS A 29 -4.64 9.66 -5.08
CA CYS A 29 -3.73 9.09 -4.10
C CYS A 29 -3.17 10.20 -3.18
N HIS A 30 -3.24 10.00 -1.86
CA HIS A 30 -2.80 10.99 -0.88
C HIS A 30 -1.36 10.77 -0.41
N ALA A 31 -0.90 9.53 -0.44
CA ALA A 31 0.44 9.15 -0.01
C ALA A 31 1.49 9.52 -1.06
N SER A 32 2.58 10.13 -0.59
CA SER A 32 3.77 10.45 -1.37
C SER A 32 4.93 9.50 -1.04
N GLY A 33 5.92 9.43 -1.94
CA GLY A 33 7.09 8.57 -1.77
C GLY A 33 6.73 7.09 -1.65
N TYR A 34 7.38 6.37 -0.73
CA TYR A 34 7.17 4.94 -0.55
C TYR A 34 5.73 4.57 -0.15
N ALA A 35 5.06 5.42 0.62
CA ALA A 35 3.71 5.17 1.11
C ALA A 35 2.66 5.05 -0.02
N PHE A 36 2.93 5.66 -1.19
CA PHE A 36 2.13 5.49 -2.40
C PHE A 36 1.95 4.01 -2.78
N GLN A 37 3.01 3.20 -2.65
CA GLN A 37 2.99 1.79 -3.02
C GLN A 37 2.01 1.00 -2.15
N VAL A 38 1.93 1.35 -0.87
CA VAL A 38 1.00 0.73 0.09
C VAL A 38 -0.43 1.17 -0.21
N GLU A 39 -0.65 2.46 -0.48
CA GLU A 39 -1.98 2.98 -0.80
C GLU A 39 -2.56 2.35 -2.08
N MET A 40 -1.75 2.24 -3.13
CA MET A 40 -2.17 1.62 -4.40
C MET A 40 -2.55 0.14 -4.23
N ALA A 41 -1.78 -0.63 -3.46
CA ALA A 41 -2.09 -2.02 -3.16
C ALA A 41 -3.39 -2.15 -2.34
N TRP A 42 -3.56 -1.28 -1.33
CA TRP A 42 -4.76 -1.25 -0.51
C TRP A 42 -6.01 -0.89 -1.33
N ARG A 43 -5.94 0.13 -2.19
CA ARG A 43 -7.03 0.51 -3.10
C ARG A 43 -7.43 -0.63 -4.02
N SER A 44 -6.44 -1.33 -4.58
CA SER A 44 -6.70 -2.46 -5.49
C SER A 44 -7.42 -3.61 -4.79
N ALA A 45 -6.97 -3.97 -3.60
CA ALA A 45 -7.62 -4.99 -2.78
C ALA A 45 -9.04 -4.57 -2.39
N ARG A 46 -9.25 -3.28 -2.05
CA ARG A 46 -10.56 -2.76 -1.67
C ARG A 46 -11.53 -2.64 -2.84
N SER A 47 -11.04 -2.37 -4.04
CA SER A 47 -11.83 -2.33 -5.28
C SER A 47 -12.13 -3.72 -5.84
N GLY A 48 -11.75 -4.81 -5.16
CA GLY A 48 -12.03 -6.19 -5.57
C GLY A 48 -11.29 -6.61 -6.84
N LEU A 49 -10.19 -5.93 -7.20
CA LEU A 49 -9.40 -6.29 -8.35
C LEU A 49 -8.68 -7.62 -8.13
N VAL A 50 -8.47 -8.37 -9.21
CA VAL A 50 -7.68 -9.60 -9.18
C VAL A 50 -6.20 -9.24 -9.06
N ILE A 51 -5.57 -9.75 -8.00
CA ILE A 51 -4.15 -9.53 -7.70
C ILE A 51 -3.45 -10.89 -7.74
N SER A 52 -2.37 -10.98 -8.53
CA SER A 52 -1.51 -12.16 -8.61
C SER A 52 -0.09 -11.78 -8.20
N GLU A 53 0.51 -12.58 -7.32
CA GLU A 53 1.87 -12.39 -6.83
C GLU A 53 2.81 -13.38 -7.52
N VAL A 54 3.85 -12.86 -8.18
CA VAL A 54 4.91 -13.67 -8.77
C VAL A 54 6.16 -13.51 -7.90
N PRO A 55 6.66 -14.60 -7.27
CA PRO A 55 7.87 -14.53 -6.45
C PRO A 55 9.08 -14.09 -7.29
N ILE A 56 9.85 -13.14 -6.78
CA ILE A 56 11.12 -12.70 -7.37
C ILE A 56 12.24 -12.79 -6.35
N VAL A 57 13.44 -13.13 -6.81
CA VAL A 57 14.65 -13.11 -5.99
C VAL A 57 15.28 -11.72 -6.11
N PHE A 58 15.19 -10.91 -5.05
CA PHE A 58 15.95 -9.67 -4.97
C PHE A 58 17.42 -10.00 -4.70
N ARG A 59 18.30 -9.64 -5.65
CA ARG A 59 19.74 -9.61 -5.42
C ARG A 59 20.10 -8.28 -4.79
N ASP A 60 20.90 -8.30 -3.74
CA ASP A 60 21.41 -7.06 -3.13
C ASP A 60 22.21 -6.25 -4.14
N ARG A 61 22.01 -4.93 -4.08
CA ARG A 61 22.79 -3.98 -4.88
C ARG A 61 24.17 -3.89 -4.25
N THR A 62 25.21 -4.18 -5.02
CA THR A 62 26.60 -4.14 -4.54
C THR A 62 27.16 -2.72 -4.39
N ILE A 63 26.47 -1.70 -4.91
CA ILE A 63 26.92 -0.29 -4.90
C ILE A 63 25.72 0.65 -4.71
N GLY A 64 25.79 1.55 -3.72
CA GLY A 64 24.87 2.69 -3.55
C GLY A 64 24.41 2.93 -2.10
N GLU A 65 24.41 4.19 -1.66
CA GLU A 65 23.81 4.60 -0.38
C GLU A 65 22.28 4.50 -0.42
N SER A 66 21.68 4.15 0.71
CA SER A 66 20.22 4.01 0.86
C SER A 66 19.52 5.33 0.53
N LYS A 67 18.58 5.31 -0.41
CA LYS A 67 17.73 6.47 -0.76
C LYS A 67 16.55 6.67 0.21
N MET A 68 16.46 5.87 1.29
CA MET A 68 15.40 6.01 2.31
C MET A 68 15.80 7.04 3.36
N ASP A 69 15.07 8.15 3.38
CA ASP A 69 15.13 9.16 4.43
C ASP A 69 14.19 8.76 5.60
N ASN A 70 14.67 8.90 6.84
CA ASN A 70 13.90 8.67 8.07
C ASN A 70 12.57 9.42 8.09
N LYS A 71 12.50 10.57 7.42
CA LYS A 71 11.25 11.34 7.26
C LYS A 71 10.16 10.58 6.50
N ILE A 72 10.53 9.83 5.46
CA ILE A 72 9.59 9.04 4.65
C ILE A 72 9.00 7.89 5.49
N VAL A 73 9.84 7.24 6.30
CA VAL A 73 9.42 6.16 7.21
C VAL A 73 8.39 6.65 8.23
N LEU A 74 8.65 7.82 8.83
CA LEU A 74 7.76 8.39 9.84
C LEU A 74 6.39 8.76 9.26
N GLU A 75 6.36 9.34 8.06
CA GLU A 75 5.10 9.67 7.37
C GLU A 75 4.29 8.41 7.00
N ALA A 76 4.97 7.36 6.51
CA ALA A 76 4.32 6.08 6.24
C ALA A 76 3.68 5.48 7.50
N MET A 77 4.39 5.50 8.65
CA MET A 77 3.86 4.98 9.91
C MET A 77 2.63 5.77 10.40
N LYS A 78 2.62 7.10 10.28
CA LYS A 78 1.46 7.92 10.66
C LYS A 78 0.23 7.59 9.81
N LEU A 79 0.41 7.47 8.48
CA LEU A 79 -0.69 7.16 7.56
C LEU A 79 -1.30 5.79 7.86
N ILE A 80 -0.46 4.75 7.99
CA ILE A 80 -0.88 3.39 8.28
C ILE A 80 -1.62 3.32 9.62
N THR A 81 -1.09 3.97 10.66
CA THR A 81 -1.72 4.04 11.98
C THR A 81 -3.10 4.72 11.90
N SER A 82 -3.21 5.82 11.15
CA SER A 82 -4.48 6.54 10.98
C SER A 82 -5.54 5.69 10.26
N TRP A 83 -5.13 4.88 9.28
CA TRP A 83 -6.04 3.98 8.57
C TRP A 83 -6.47 2.80 9.46
N GLY A 84 -5.56 2.28 10.28
CA GLY A 84 -5.86 1.26 11.29
C GLY A 84 -6.89 1.74 12.32
N LEU A 85 -6.68 2.94 12.88
CA LEU A 85 -7.60 3.56 13.83
C LEU A 85 -8.97 3.85 13.21
N ARG A 86 -9.02 4.39 11.98
CA ARG A 86 -10.29 4.62 11.26
C ARG A 86 -11.05 3.34 10.92
N ARG A 87 -10.35 2.22 10.72
CA ARG A 87 -10.97 0.90 10.55
C ARG A 87 -11.53 0.38 11.89
N MET A 88 -10.85 0.64 13.01
CA MET A 88 -11.28 0.23 14.34
C MET A 88 -12.49 1.04 14.81
N ALA A 89 -12.50 2.36 14.59
CA ALA A 89 -13.63 3.24 14.88
C ALA A 89 -14.88 2.85 14.08
N ARG A 90 -14.73 2.43 12.82
CA ARG A 90 -15.85 1.90 11.99
C ARG A 90 -16.30 0.50 12.38
N ARG A 91 -15.61 -0.16 13.31
CA ARG A 91 -15.92 -1.51 13.82
C ARG A 91 -16.65 -1.50 15.16
N LEU A 92 -16.78 -0.35 15.82
CA LEU A 92 -17.62 -0.21 17.01
C LEU A 92 -19.08 -0.08 16.56
N PRO A 93 -19.96 -1.07 16.86
CA PRO A 93 -21.39 -0.83 16.79
C PRO A 93 -21.72 0.19 17.89
N SER A 94 -22.57 1.15 17.59
CA SER A 94 -23.29 1.92 18.60
C SER A 94 -24.07 0.93 19.48
N VAL A 95 -23.52 0.61 20.65
CA VAL A 95 -24.26 -0.08 21.71
C VAL A 95 -25.17 0.98 22.32
N SER A 96 -26.47 0.83 22.04
CA SER A 96 -27.56 1.53 22.72
C SER A 96 -27.85 0.88 24.07
#